data_AF-A0A917DYG0-F1
#
_entry.id   AF-A0A917DYG0-F1
#
_cell.length_a   1.000
_cell.length_b   1.000
_cell.length_c   1.000
_cell.angle_alpha   90.00
_cell.angle_beta   90.00
_cell.angle_gamma   90.00
#
_symmetry.space_group_name_H-M   'P 1'
#
loop_
_entity.id
_entity.type
_entity.pdbx_description
1 polymer ?
#
loop_
_entity_poly.entity_id
_entity_poly.type
_entity_poly.pdbx_seq_one_letter_code
_entity_poly.pdbx_strand_id
1 'polypeptide(L)'
;MSEMPVFETLADNFRLNNVSVIFISLDFKRDLATVEKFVSEHQIKSKVYLIDEPDYNSWIDKVSPQWSGAIPATLISNGTRQEFYEQSFDYQSLSDKIRHFF
;
A
#
# COMPACT_ATOMS: atom_id res chain seq x y z
N MET A 1 -2.27 5.96 13.71
CA MET A 1 -1.57 5.49 12.50
C MET A 1 -1.61 6.61 11.49
N SER A 2 -0.45 7.17 11.16
CA SER A 2 -0.32 8.43 10.40
C SER A 2 0.11 8.22 8.94
N GLU A 3 0.18 6.96 8.48
CA GLU A 3 0.71 6.62 7.15
C GLU A 3 -0.31 6.80 6.03
N MET A 4 -1.57 6.38 6.19
CA MET A 4 -2.54 6.45 5.08
C MET A 4 -2.75 7.87 4.53
N PRO A 5 -2.85 8.92 5.38
CA PRO A 5 -2.88 10.31 4.88
C PRO A 5 -1.62 10.71 4.10
N VAL A 6 -0.47 10.16 4.47
CA VAL A 6 0.80 10.39 3.75
C VAL A 6 0.73 9.82 2.34
N PHE A 7 0.27 8.58 2.21
CA PHE A 7 0.12 7.91 0.91
C PHE A 7 -0.94 8.58 0.03
N GLU A 8 -2.07 9.03 0.61
CA GLU A 8 -3.08 9.81 -0.11
C GLU A 8 -2.52 11.14 -0.63
N THR A 9 -1.79 11.87 0.22
CA THR A 9 -1.14 13.13 -0.17
C THR A 9 -0.13 12.89 -1.29
N LEU A 10 0.63 11.80 -1.23
CA LEU A 10 1.56 11.42 -2.28
C LEU A 10 0.85 11.07 -3.58
N ALA A 11 -0.24 10.29 -3.52
CA ALA A 11 -1.05 9.97 -4.69
C ALA A 11 -1.57 11.24 -5.38
N ASP A 12 -2.07 12.21 -4.62
CA ASP A 12 -2.54 13.49 -5.15
C ASP A 12 -1.39 14.30 -5.78
N ASN A 13 -0.21 14.36 -5.14
CA ASN A 13 0.94 15.13 -5.62
C ASN A 13 1.62 14.54 -6.86
N PHE A 14 1.64 13.21 -6.99
CA PHE A 14 2.28 12.52 -8.12
C PHE A 14 1.28 11.99 -9.15
N ARG A 15 0.00 12.38 -9.06
CA ARG A 15 -1.06 11.98 -10.01
C ARG A 15 -0.71 12.36 -11.46
N LEU A 16 -0.04 13.50 -11.64
CA LEU A 16 0.43 13.97 -12.95
C LEU A 16 1.63 13.18 -13.49
N ASN A 17 2.32 12.43 -12.63
CA ASN A 17 3.50 11.64 -12.95
C ASN A 17 3.16 10.15 -13.16
N ASN A 18 1.89 9.84 -13.42
CA ASN A 18 1.37 8.47 -13.57
C ASN A 18 1.60 7.55 -12.35
N VAL A 19 1.82 8.12 -11.16
CA VAL A 19 1.90 7.32 -9.93
C VAL A 19 0.50 7.05 -9.42
N SER A 20 0.20 5.78 -9.14
CA SER A 20 -1.05 5.32 -8.54
C SER A 20 -0.76 4.60 -7.24
N VAL A 21 -1.51 4.94 -6.18
CA VAL A 21 -1.45 4.25 -4.90
C VAL A 21 -2.63 3.27 -4.83
N ILE A 22 -2.34 2.07 -4.33
CA ILE A 22 -3.32 1.02 -4.09
C ILE A 22 -3.08 0.50 -2.68
N PHE A 23 -4.11 0.50 -1.85
CA PHE A 23 -4.08 -0.13 -0.54
C PHE A 23 -4.58 -1.56 -0.62
N ILE A 24 -3.89 -2.45 0.06
CA ILE A 24 -4.28 -3.85 0.18
C ILE A 24 -4.58 -4.12 1.66
N SER A 25 -5.84 -4.43 1.97
CA SER A 25 -6.24 -4.91 3.28
C SER A 25 -6.03 -6.41 3.37
N LEU A 26 -5.41 -6.82 4.47
CA LEU A 26 -5.22 -8.21 4.87
C LEU A 26 -6.20 -8.60 5.99
N ASP A 27 -7.27 -7.84 6.14
CA ASP A 27 -8.34 -8.17 7.07
C ASP A 27 -9.17 -9.34 6.53
N PHE A 28 -9.85 -10.06 7.42
CA PHE A 28 -10.71 -11.16 7.00
C PHE A 28 -11.90 -10.64 6.18
N LYS A 29 -12.37 -11.43 5.22
CA LYS A 29 -13.57 -11.09 4.42
C LYS A 29 -14.79 -10.68 5.25
N ARG A 30 -14.98 -11.31 6.42
CA ARG A 30 -16.08 -10.97 7.34
C ARG A 30 -16.01 -9.51 7.84
N ASP A 31 -14.82 -8.92 7.82
CA ASP A 31 -14.54 -7.56 8.27
C ASP A 31 -14.62 -6.53 7.11
N LEU A 32 -15.03 -6.96 5.91
CA LEU A 32 -15.17 -6.08 4.73
C LEU A 32 -16.00 -4.82 5.02
N ALA A 33 -17.14 -4.96 5.71
CA ALA A 33 -17.98 -3.82 6.06
C ALA A 33 -17.26 -2.82 6.99
N THR A 34 -16.37 -3.31 7.85
CA THR A 34 -15.53 -2.47 8.71
C THR A 34 -14.47 -1.73 7.90
N VAL A 35 -13.84 -2.41 6.93
CA VAL A 35 -12.86 -1.80 6.01
C VAL A 35 -13.54 -0.74 5.15
N GLU A 36 -14.72 -1.03 4.57
CA GLU A 36 -15.50 -0.07 3.80
C GLU A 36 -15.86 1.18 4.62
N LYS A 37 -16.30 0.98 5.86
CA LYS A 37 -16.61 2.08 6.78
C LYS A 37 -15.36 2.92 7.07
N PHE A 38 -14.23 2.28 7.35
CA PHE A 38 -12.95 2.96 7.59
C PHE A 38 -12.52 3.80 6.36
N VAL A 39 -12.61 3.22 5.16
CA VAL A 39 -12.31 3.90 3.89
C VAL A 39 -13.19 5.14 3.70
N SER A 40 -14.48 5.02 3.99
CA SER A 40 -15.42 6.13 3.91
C SER A 40 -15.17 7.21 4.96
N GLU A 41 -14.91 6.83 6.23
CA GLU A 41 -14.68 7.77 7.33
C GLU A 41 -13.39 8.56 7.17
N HIS A 42 -12.36 7.94 6.59
CA HIS A 42 -11.06 8.57 6.32
C HIS A 42 -10.97 9.22 4.93
N GLN A 43 -12.06 9.21 4.15
CA GLN A 43 -12.15 9.81 2.82
C GLN A 43 -11.03 9.37 1.87
N ILE A 44 -10.64 8.09 1.95
CA ILE A 44 -9.56 7.53 1.13
C ILE A 44 -10.03 7.51 -0.33
N LYS A 45 -9.26 8.17 -1.21
CA LYS A 45 -9.52 8.25 -2.64
C LYS A 45 -8.83 7.15 -3.42
N SER A 46 -7.69 6.66 -2.92
CA SER A 46 -6.97 5.55 -3.56
C SER A 46 -7.80 4.27 -3.53
N LYS A 47 -7.54 3.39 -4.50
CA LYS A 47 -8.22 2.10 -4.56
C LYS A 47 -7.79 1.24 -3.37
N VAL A 48 -8.76 0.62 -2.72
CA VAL A 48 -8.55 -0.34 -1.63
C VAL A 48 -9.07 -1.68 -2.10
N TYR A 49 -8.23 -2.71 -2.01
CA TYR A 49 -8.61 -4.10 -2.28
C TYR A 49 -8.45 -4.92 -1.00
N LEU A 50 -9.38 -5.82 -0.75
CA LEU A 50 -9.24 -6.84 0.29
C LEU A 50 -8.87 -8.16 -0.38
N ILE A 51 -7.82 -8.81 0.11
CA ILE A 51 -7.43 -10.15 -0.38
C ILE A 51 -8.19 -11.20 0.42
N ASP A 52 -9.10 -11.90 -0.24
CA ASP A 52 -9.88 -13.01 0.33
C ASP A 52 -9.11 -14.34 0.21
N GLU A 53 -7.90 -14.39 0.76
CA GLU A 53 -7.05 -15.60 0.76
C GLU A 53 -6.80 -16.06 2.21
N PRO A 54 -7.24 -17.27 2.59
CA PRO A 54 -7.11 -17.76 3.97
C PRO A 54 -5.67 -18.11 4.35
N ASP A 55 -4.78 -18.32 3.37
CA ASP A 55 -3.37 -18.61 3.59
C ASP A 55 -2.50 -17.45 3.10
N TYR A 56 -2.24 -16.49 3.98
CA TYR A 56 -1.39 -15.33 3.69
C TYR A 56 0.02 -15.74 3.24
N ASN A 57 0.58 -16.80 3.83
CA ASN A 57 1.93 -17.26 3.51
C ASN A 57 2.04 -17.77 2.07
N SER A 58 0.93 -18.25 1.49
CA SER A 58 0.92 -18.79 0.12
C SER A 58 1.13 -17.74 -0.99
N TRP A 59 0.95 -16.45 -0.70
CA TRP A 59 1.05 -15.39 -1.69
C TRP A 59 2.02 -14.25 -1.32
N ILE A 60 2.47 -14.17 -0.06
CA ILE A 60 3.49 -13.20 0.37
C ILE A 60 4.75 -13.29 -0.51
N ASP A 61 5.25 -14.50 -0.78
CA ASP A 61 6.41 -14.73 -1.66
C ASP A 61 6.16 -14.28 -3.11
N LYS A 62 4.89 -14.25 -3.55
CA LYS A 62 4.51 -13.76 -4.89
C LYS A 62 4.56 -12.24 -4.97
N VAL A 63 4.39 -11.54 -3.84
CA VAL A 63 4.58 -10.09 -3.76
C VAL A 63 6.06 -9.75 -3.66
N SER A 64 6.76 -10.40 -2.74
CA SER A 64 8.20 -10.27 -2.58
C SER A 64 8.75 -11.46 -1.79
N PRO A 65 9.73 -12.21 -2.33
CA PRO A 65 10.43 -13.26 -1.58
C PRO A 65 11.23 -12.73 -0.36
N GLN A 66 11.37 -11.41 -0.25
CA GLN A 66 12.04 -10.76 0.88
C GLN A 66 11.06 -10.40 2.00
N TRP A 67 9.76 -10.56 1.78
CA TRP A 67 8.75 -10.20 2.76
C TRP A 67 8.69 -11.27 3.86
N SER A 68 9.03 -10.87 5.09
CA SER A 68 8.93 -11.71 6.29
C SER A 68 7.49 -11.92 6.77
N GLY A 69 6.52 -11.24 6.15
CA GLY A 69 5.13 -11.16 6.62
C GLY A 69 4.88 -10.04 7.65
N ALA A 70 5.90 -9.24 7.98
CA ALA A 70 5.72 -8.07 8.84
C ALA A 70 4.90 -6.98 8.14
N ILE A 71 4.07 -6.27 8.91
CA ILE A 71 3.34 -5.08 8.47
C ILE A 71 3.74 -3.87 9.33
N PRO A 72 3.81 -2.65 8.78
CA PRO A 72 3.47 -2.28 7.40
C PRO A 72 4.51 -2.71 6.36
N ALA A 73 4.04 -2.92 5.13
CA ALA A 73 4.86 -3.28 3.98
C ALA A 73 4.43 -2.47 2.74
N THR A 74 5.40 -2.01 1.95
CA THR A 74 5.18 -1.21 0.74
C THR A 74 5.99 -1.79 -0.43
N LEU A 75 5.33 -1.98 -1.58
CA LEU A 75 5.97 -2.33 -2.85
C LEU A 75 5.83 -1.16 -3.83
N ILE A 76 6.94 -0.69 -4.36
CA ILE A 76 6.98 0.33 -5.42
C ILE A 76 7.36 -0.36 -6.73
N SER A 77 6.57 -0.16 -7.80
CA SER A 77 6.83 -0.77 -9.10
C SER A 77 6.45 0.14 -10.27
N ASN A 78 7.20 0.04 -11.37
CA ASN A 78 6.88 0.62 -12.68
C ASN A 78 6.72 -0.45 -13.79
N GLY A 79 6.56 -1.72 -13.41
CA GLY A 79 6.44 -2.86 -14.34
C GLY A 79 7.77 -3.47 -14.79
N THR A 80 8.90 -2.75 -14.70
CA THR A 80 10.25 -3.28 -15.02
C THR A 80 11.13 -3.40 -13.78
N ARG A 81 11.00 -2.45 -12.86
CA ARG A 81 11.68 -2.40 -11.57
C ARG A 81 10.68 -2.58 -10.44
N GLN A 82 11.15 -3.17 -9.36
CA GLN A 82 10.41 -3.34 -8.11
C GLN A 82 11.34 -3.06 -6.93
N GLU A 83 10.84 -2.33 -5.94
CA GLU A 83 11.51 -2.13 -4.66
C GLU A 83 10.52 -2.41 -3.53
N PHE A 84 10.93 -3.23 -2.57
CA PHE A 84 10.10 -3.69 -1.47
C PHE A 84 10.64 -3.20 -0.13
N TYR A 85 9.74 -2.81 0.78
CA TYR A 85 10.05 -2.15 2.04
C TYR A 85 9.15 -2.66 3.17
N GLU A 86 9.73 -3.24 4.22
CA GLU A 86 9.04 -3.63 5.46
C GLU A 86 9.24 -2.59 6.56
N GLN A 87 8.81 -1.36 6.28
CA GLN A 87 8.95 -0.26 7.23
C GLN A 87 7.81 0.71 7.05
N SER A 88 7.58 1.52 8.08
CA SER A 88 6.72 2.69 7.97
C SER A 88 7.43 3.83 7.24
N PHE A 89 6.66 4.61 6.51
CA PHE A 89 7.09 5.83 5.87
C PHE A 89 6.42 7.07 6.46
N ASP A 90 7.18 8.16 6.52
CA ASP A 90 6.62 9.50 6.55
C ASP A 90 6.57 10.08 5.13
N TYR A 91 5.98 11.27 4.98
CA TYR A 91 5.81 11.87 3.67
C TYR A 91 7.14 12.16 2.97
N GLN A 92 8.15 12.62 3.73
CA GLN A 92 9.42 13.02 3.15
C GLN A 92 10.18 11.80 2.64
N SER A 93 10.32 10.78 3.48
CA SER A 93 10.97 9.51 3.12
C SER A 93 10.27 8.82 1.95
N LEU A 94 8.94 8.76 1.92
CA LEU A 94 8.20 8.17 0.80
C LEU A 94 8.36 8.98 -0.49
N SER A 95 8.18 10.30 -0.43
CA SER A 95 8.33 11.19 -1.58
C SER A 95 9.74 11.09 -2.16
N ASP A 96 10.76 11.04 -1.32
CA ASP A 96 12.14 10.88 -1.78
C ASP A 96 12.34 9.51 -2.43
N LYS A 97 11.80 8.42 -1.87
CA LYS A 97 11.86 7.09 -2.51
C LYS A 97 11.23 7.10 -3.90
N ILE A 98 10.03 7.67 -4.06
CA ILE A 98 9.34 7.74 -5.35
C ILE A 98 10.14 8.56 -6.37
N ARG A 99 10.72 9.70 -5.97
CA ARG A 99 11.55 10.53 -6.87
C ARG A 99 12.86 9.88 -7.31
N HIS A 100 13.44 9.00 -6.50
CA HIS A 100 14.64 8.25 -6.89
C HIS A 100 14.31 6.98 -7.68
N PHE A 101 13.08 6.50 -7.59
CA PHE A 101 12.63 5.30 -8.27
C PHE A 101 12.28 5.55 -9.75
N PHE A 102 11.62 6.68 -10.03
CA PHE A 102 11.22 7.15 -11.36
C PHE A 102 12.18 8.21 -11.90
#